data_AF-A0A645HFC8-F1
#
_entry.id   AF-A0A645HFC8-F1
#
_cell.length_a   1.000
_cell.length_b   1.000
_cell.length_c   1.000
_cell.angle_alpha   90.00
_cell.angle_beta   90.00
_cell.angle_gamma   90.00
#
_symmetry.space_group_name_H-M   'P 1'
#
loop_
_entity.id
_entity.type
_entity.pdbx_description
1 polymer ?
#
loop_
_entity_poly.entity_id
_entity_poly.type
_entity_poly.pdbx_seq_one_letter_code
_entity_poly.pdbx_strand_id
1 'polypeptide(L)'
;MEQEEFEQIKSILPEIWNDLSPQAQALIEEQGIAYTDYDGELVTSIINGRECVFTYFDEDGTCKCSIEKAHREGRISVQKPISCHLYPIRLQKLSEFTALNYNRWLICKPAVKLGKHEGVKIYEFLREPLIRKFGEEWYNEVCEAAKLLE
;
A
#
# COMPACT_ATOMS: atom_id res chain seq x y z
N MET A 1 -3.76 6.91 5.76
CA MET A 1 -4.82 6.54 4.81
C MET A 1 -5.70 7.75 4.60
N GLU A 2 -6.11 8.07 3.38
CA GLU A 2 -7.00 9.22 3.14
C GLU A 2 -8.45 8.85 3.52
N GLN A 3 -9.27 9.83 3.93
CA GLN A 3 -10.64 9.57 4.41
C GLN A 3 -11.51 8.90 3.33
N GLU A 4 -11.33 9.28 2.07
CA GLU A 4 -12.04 8.67 0.94
C GLU A 4 -11.70 7.18 0.81
N GLU A 5 -10.42 6.81 0.95
CA GLU A 5 -9.98 5.42 0.92
C GLU A 5 -10.56 4.62 2.08
N PHE A 6 -10.68 5.23 3.27
CA PHE A 6 -11.32 4.61 4.42
C PHE A 6 -12.79 4.26 4.14
N GLU A 7 -13.58 5.20 3.60
CA GLU A 7 -14.99 4.94 3.30
C GLU A 7 -15.14 3.87 2.20
N GLN A 8 -14.29 3.92 1.16
CA GLN A 8 -14.25 2.91 0.11
C GLN A 8 -13.97 1.52 0.70
N ILE A 9 -12.93 1.39 1.53
CA ILE A 9 -12.56 0.10 2.15
C ILE A 9 -13.64 -0.38 3.12
N LYS A 10 -14.26 0.52 3.88
CA LYS A 10 -15.37 0.18 4.77
C LYS A 10 -16.56 -0.38 4.01
N SER A 11 -16.87 0.18 2.83
CA SER A 11 -17.99 -0.27 2.01
C SER A 11 -17.81 -1.69 1.43
N ILE A 12 -16.57 -2.10 1.15
CA ILE A 12 -16.27 -3.44 0.61
C ILE A 12 -16.03 -4.48 1.70
N LEU A 13 -16.07 -4.11 2.98
CA LEU A 13 -15.79 -5.01 4.09
C LEU A 13 -16.65 -6.31 4.07
N PRO A 14 -17.96 -6.28 3.77
CA PRO A 14 -18.76 -7.51 3.68
C PRO A 14 -18.26 -8.49 2.61
N GLU A 15 -17.76 -7.99 1.47
CA GLU A 15 -17.27 -8.80 0.33
C GLU A 15 -15.95 -9.50 0.62
N ILE A 16 -15.16 -8.95 1.54
CA ILE A 16 -13.84 -9.50 1.92
C ILE A 16 -13.83 -10.10 3.32
N TRP A 17 -14.95 -10.10 4.05
CA TRP A 17 -15.02 -10.52 5.46
C TRP A 17 -14.47 -11.93 5.68
N ASN A 18 -14.83 -12.85 4.78
CA ASN A 18 -14.40 -14.25 4.84
C ASN A 18 -12.95 -14.48 4.40
N ASP A 19 -12.29 -13.47 3.81
CA ASP A 19 -10.84 -13.52 3.54
C ASP A 19 -10.00 -13.06 4.76
N LEU A 20 -10.63 -12.54 5.81
CA LEU A 20 -9.94 -12.04 7.00
C LEU A 20 -9.74 -13.14 8.05
N SER A 21 -8.65 -13.04 8.82
CA SER A 21 -8.42 -13.95 9.95
C SER A 21 -9.43 -13.70 11.08
N PRO A 22 -9.72 -14.69 11.94
CA PRO A 22 -10.57 -14.48 13.12
C PRO A 22 -10.09 -13.34 14.04
N GLN A 23 -8.77 -13.18 14.16
CA GLN A 23 -8.17 -12.08 14.93
C GLN A 23 -8.41 -10.72 14.27
N ALA A 24 -8.34 -10.65 12.94
CA ALA A 24 -8.68 -9.45 12.21
C ALA A 24 -10.16 -9.07 12.38
N GLN A 25 -11.05 -10.05 12.24
CA GLN A 25 -12.49 -9.87 12.40
C GLN A 25 -12.83 -9.34 13.81
N ALA A 26 -12.31 -9.97 14.85
CA ALA A 26 -12.51 -9.54 16.24
C ALA A 26 -12.00 -8.11 16.47
N LEU A 27 -10.82 -7.76 15.93
CA LEU A 27 -10.26 -6.43 16.08
C LEU A 27 -11.06 -5.37 15.30
N ILE A 28 -11.58 -5.71 14.13
CA ILE A 28 -12.46 -4.82 13.37
C ILE A 28 -13.77 -4.59 14.11
N GLU A 29 -14.34 -5.61 14.76
CA GLU A 29 -15.53 -5.44 15.60
C GLU A 29 -15.27 -4.54 16.82
N GLU A 30 -14.08 -4.61 17.40
CA GLU A 30 -13.70 -3.84 18.59
C GLU A 30 -13.38 -2.36 18.28
N GLN A 31 -12.52 -2.09 17.30
CA GLN A 31 -12.01 -0.73 17.01
C GLN A 31 -12.28 -0.24 15.59
N GLY A 32 -12.82 -1.09 14.73
CA GLY A 32 -12.98 -0.78 13.30
C GLY A 32 -11.75 -1.12 12.47
N ILE A 33 -11.83 -0.82 11.18
CA ILE A 33 -10.76 -1.11 10.19
C ILE A 33 -9.53 -0.21 10.32
N ALA A 34 -9.65 0.90 11.04
CA ALA A 34 -8.64 1.93 11.18
C ALA A 34 -8.80 2.68 12.51
N TYR A 35 -7.71 3.26 12.99
CA TYR A 35 -7.67 4.15 14.15
C TYR A 35 -6.80 5.38 13.84
N THR A 36 -6.94 6.44 14.63
CA THR A 36 -6.07 7.61 14.56
C THR A 36 -4.87 7.39 15.45
N ASP A 37 -3.66 7.45 14.89
CA ASP A 37 -2.43 7.27 15.65
C ASP A 37 -2.01 8.55 16.42
N TYR A 38 -0.85 8.49 17.07
CA TYR A 38 -0.33 9.59 17.90
C TYR A 38 0.11 10.81 17.06
N ASP A 39 0.35 10.63 15.76
CA ASP A 39 0.66 11.69 14.80
C ASP A 39 -0.62 12.31 14.20
N GLY A 40 -1.80 11.81 14.60
CA GLY A 40 -3.10 12.27 14.11
C GLY A 40 -3.45 11.69 12.74
N GLU A 41 -2.72 10.67 12.26
CA GLU A 41 -2.97 10.05 10.97
C GLU A 41 -3.95 8.87 11.10
N LEU A 42 -4.85 8.75 10.13
CA LEU A 42 -5.72 7.58 10.03
C LEU A 42 -4.91 6.40 9.48
N VAL A 43 -4.67 5.38 10.32
CA VAL A 43 -3.90 4.19 9.99
C VAL A 43 -4.77 2.94 10.11
N THR A 44 -4.44 1.90 9.34
CA THR A 44 -5.18 0.64 9.42
C THR A 44 -4.98 -0.01 10.79
N SER A 45 -6.02 -0.66 11.30
CA SER A 45 -5.95 -1.41 12.55
C SER A 45 -4.88 -2.50 12.47
N ILE A 46 -4.05 -2.60 13.50
CA ILE A 46 -2.88 -3.49 13.54
C ILE A 46 -3.09 -4.58 14.58
N ILE A 47 -2.96 -5.83 14.16
CA ILE A 47 -3.04 -7.02 15.01
C ILE A 47 -1.72 -7.15 15.78
N ASN A 48 -1.77 -6.97 17.10
CA ASN A 48 -0.63 -7.16 18.02
C ASN A 48 0.66 -6.42 17.59
N GLY A 49 0.54 -5.27 16.95
CA GLY A 49 1.68 -4.47 16.47
C GLY A 49 2.47 -5.08 15.30
N ARG A 50 1.91 -6.05 14.57
CA ARG A 50 2.60 -6.78 13.50
C ARG A 50 2.01 -6.53 12.12
N GLU A 51 0.88 -7.16 11.80
CA GLU A 51 0.20 -7.05 10.52
C GLU A 51 -1.10 -6.22 10.63
N CYS A 52 -1.58 -5.69 9.51
CA CYS A 52 -2.87 -5.00 9.52
C CYS A 52 -4.03 -6.00 9.44
N VAL A 53 -5.23 -5.55 9.79
CA VAL A 53 -6.46 -6.37 9.74
C VAL A 53 -6.82 -6.90 8.34
N PHE A 54 -6.21 -6.39 7.27
CA PHE A 54 -6.41 -6.87 5.90
C PHE A 54 -5.35 -7.86 5.45
N THR A 55 -4.44 -8.28 6.33
CA THR A 55 -3.42 -9.27 6.01
C THR A 55 -4.01 -10.68 6.04
N TYR A 56 -3.63 -11.47 5.04
CA TYR A 56 -3.73 -12.94 5.10
C TYR A 56 -2.38 -13.54 4.69
N PHE A 57 -2.18 -14.80 5.04
CA PHE A 57 -1.01 -15.57 4.61
C PHE A 57 -1.47 -16.63 3.63
N ASP A 58 -0.79 -16.74 2.49
CA ASP A 58 -1.05 -17.82 1.54
C ASP A 58 -0.44 -19.16 2.00
N GLU A 59 -0.59 -20.20 1.18
CA GLU A 59 -0.13 -21.55 1.48
C GLU A 59 1.39 -21.64 1.73
N ASP A 60 2.16 -20.76 1.10
CA ASP A 60 3.62 -20.66 1.25
C ASP A 60 4.04 -19.77 2.45
N GLY A 61 3.07 -19.23 3.20
CA GLY A 61 3.31 -18.32 4.31
C GLY A 61 3.68 -16.89 3.87
N THR A 62 3.42 -16.53 2.61
CA THR A 62 3.65 -15.18 2.10
C THR A 62 2.55 -14.24 2.59
N CYS A 63 2.96 -13.15 3.22
CA CYS A 63 2.06 -12.08 3.64
C CYS A 63 1.46 -11.37 2.42
N LYS A 64 0.12 -11.36 2.32
CA LYS A 64 -0.66 -10.74 1.26
C LYS A 64 -1.79 -9.90 1.84
N CYS A 65 -2.43 -9.10 0.99
CA CYS A 65 -3.54 -8.23 1.38
C CYS A 65 -4.86 -8.73 0.76
N SER A 66 -5.90 -8.90 1.58
CA SER A 66 -7.22 -9.38 1.15
C SER A 66 -7.91 -8.41 0.19
N ILE A 67 -7.76 -7.10 0.39
CA ILE A 67 -8.26 -6.06 -0.52
C ILE A 67 -7.62 -6.22 -1.90
N GLU A 68 -6.28 -6.35 -1.95
CA GLU A 68 -5.55 -6.52 -3.21
C GLU A 68 -5.94 -7.82 -3.93
N LYS A 69 -6.11 -8.91 -3.19
CA LYS A 69 -6.59 -10.19 -3.73
C LYS A 69 -7.97 -10.03 -4.38
N ALA A 70 -8.95 -9.52 -3.62
CA ALA A 70 -10.31 -9.35 -4.09
C ALA A 70 -10.40 -8.40 -5.31
N HIS A 71 -9.57 -7.35 -5.34
CA HIS A 71 -9.49 -6.46 -6.50
C HIS A 71 -8.97 -7.17 -7.75
N ARG A 72 -7.87 -7.92 -7.63
CA ARG A 72 -7.27 -8.68 -8.75
C ARG A 72 -8.20 -9.79 -9.26
N GLU A 73 -9.03 -10.34 -8.39
CA GLU A 73 -10.07 -11.32 -8.75
C GLU A 73 -11.33 -10.66 -9.37
N GLY A 74 -11.41 -9.33 -9.40
CA GLY A 74 -12.56 -8.59 -9.93
C GLY A 74 -13.79 -8.60 -9.02
N ARG A 75 -13.67 -9.08 -7.77
CA ARG A 75 -14.76 -9.09 -6.78
C ARG A 75 -15.11 -7.69 -6.29
N ILE A 76 -14.12 -6.80 -6.24
CA ILE A 76 -14.27 -5.42 -5.79
C ILE A 76 -13.52 -4.46 -6.71
N SER A 77 -14.04 -3.24 -6.86
CA SER A 77 -13.36 -2.16 -7.61
C SER A 77 -12.33 -1.40 -6.77
N VAL A 78 -12.37 -1.55 -5.45
CA VAL A 78 -11.51 -0.84 -4.51
C VAL A 78 -10.14 -1.51 -4.41
N GLN A 79 -9.07 -0.74 -4.60
CA GLN A 79 -7.69 -1.17 -4.37
C GLN A 79 -7.25 -0.91 -2.94
N LYS A 80 -6.15 -1.54 -2.53
CA LYS A 80 -5.47 -1.21 -1.25
C LYS A 80 -5.14 0.29 -1.16
N PRO A 81 -4.99 0.85 0.07
CA PRO A 81 -4.63 2.23 0.28
C PRO A 81 -3.36 2.62 -0.49
N ILE A 82 -3.32 3.84 -1.00
CA ILE A 82 -2.24 4.35 -1.83
C ILE A 82 -0.91 4.38 -1.05
N SER A 83 -0.96 4.61 0.25
CA SER A 83 0.22 4.55 1.14
C SER A 83 0.82 3.15 1.23
N CYS A 84 0.00 2.11 1.13
CA CYS A 84 0.45 0.71 1.04
C CYS A 84 0.86 0.35 -0.38
N HIS A 85 0.20 0.89 -1.41
CA HIS A 85 0.51 0.61 -2.81
C HIS A 85 1.84 1.23 -3.24
N LEU A 86 2.15 2.44 -2.78
CA LEU A 86 3.40 3.14 -3.08
C LEU A 86 4.60 2.62 -2.31
N TYR A 87 4.43 1.76 -1.30
CA TYR A 87 5.56 1.27 -0.50
C TYR A 87 6.58 0.55 -1.40
N PRO A 88 7.88 0.90 -1.36
CA PRO A 88 8.58 1.59 -0.26
C PRO A 88 8.72 3.13 -0.36
N ILE A 89 7.99 3.80 -1.25
CA ILE A 89 7.90 5.27 -1.27
C ILE A 89 6.84 5.74 -0.27
N ARG A 90 7.20 6.71 0.57
CA ARG A 90 6.32 7.42 1.50
C ARG A 90 6.13 8.85 1.03
N LEU A 91 4.89 9.32 1.04
CA LEU A 91 4.56 10.70 0.68
C LEU A 91 4.63 11.59 1.90
N GLN A 92 5.21 12.77 1.75
CA GLN A 92 5.18 13.83 2.74
C GLN A 92 4.68 15.11 2.06
N LYS A 93 3.52 15.61 2.51
CA LYS A 93 2.96 16.88 1.99
C LYS A 93 3.74 18.04 2.59
N LEU A 94 4.41 18.82 1.75
CA LEU A 94 5.06 20.08 2.10
C LEU A 94 4.21 21.24 1.55
N SER A 95 4.55 22.48 1.93
CA SER A 95 3.75 23.66 1.57
C SER A 95 3.57 23.86 0.06
N GLU A 96 4.60 23.54 -0.73
CA GLU A 96 4.64 23.83 -2.18
C GLU A 96 4.63 22.56 -3.05
N PHE A 97 4.99 21.40 -2.49
CA PHE A 97 5.10 20.16 -3.24
C PHE A 97 4.91 18.93 -2.33
N THR A 98 4.75 17.76 -2.94
CA THR A 98 4.76 16.48 -2.22
C THR A 98 6.13 15.82 -2.38
N ALA A 99 6.82 15.58 -1.28
CA ALA A 99 8.07 14.83 -1.29
C ALA A 99 7.80 13.32 -1.34
N LEU A 100 8.51 12.63 -2.24
CA LEU A 100 8.49 11.17 -2.37
C LEU A 100 9.75 10.61 -1.71
N ASN A 101 9.59 10.06 -0.51
CA ASN A 101 10.69 9.57 0.30
C ASN A 101 10.83 8.04 0.17
N TYR A 102 11.96 7.57 -0.35
CA TYR A 102 12.26 6.14 -0.35
C TYR A 102 12.65 5.66 1.04
N ASN A 103 11.75 4.90 1.68
CA ASN A 103 11.98 4.34 3.00
C ASN A 103 12.93 3.14 2.90
N ARG A 104 14.06 3.23 3.63
CA ARG A 104 15.13 2.23 3.61
C ARG A 104 15.29 1.57 4.97
N TRP A 105 15.27 0.25 4.97
CA TRP A 105 15.54 -0.58 6.14
C TRP A 105 16.05 -1.96 5.72
N LEU A 106 16.62 -2.69 6.70
CA LEU A 106 17.38 -3.92 6.45
C LEU A 106 16.56 -5.02 5.77
N ILE A 107 15.25 -5.10 6.04
CA ILE A 107 14.40 -6.15 5.48
C ILE A 107 14.19 -6.01 3.96
N CYS A 108 14.42 -4.83 3.38
CA CYS A 108 14.32 -4.61 1.93
C CYS A 108 15.55 -5.10 1.16
N LYS A 109 16.64 -5.50 1.84
CA LYS A 109 17.90 -5.91 1.17
C LYS A 109 17.70 -6.99 0.09
N PRO A 110 16.91 -8.06 0.29
CA PRO A 110 16.67 -9.05 -0.74
C PRO A 110 15.99 -8.46 -2.00
N ALA A 111 14.97 -7.61 -1.82
CA ALA A 111 14.29 -6.94 -2.92
C ALA A 111 15.22 -5.99 -3.69
N VAL A 112 16.08 -5.23 -2.98
CA VAL A 112 17.09 -4.37 -3.61
C VAL A 112 18.11 -5.19 -4.41
N LYS A 113 18.55 -6.34 -3.89
CA LYS A 113 19.47 -7.24 -4.59
C LYS A 113 18.84 -7.76 -5.88
N LEU A 114 17.58 -8.19 -5.81
CA LEU A 114 16.83 -8.65 -6.99
C LEU A 114 16.63 -7.52 -7.99
N GLY A 115 16.14 -6.35 -7.58
CA GLY A 115 15.94 -5.21 -8.48
C GLY A 115 17.23 -4.79 -9.20
N LYS A 116 18.37 -4.82 -8.51
CA LYS A 116 19.68 -4.58 -9.15
C LYS A 116 20.07 -5.65 -10.15
N HIS A 117 19.77 -6.92 -9.86
CA HIS A 117 20.03 -8.03 -10.77
C HIS A 117 19.17 -7.94 -12.04
N GLU A 118 17.89 -7.61 -11.88
CA GLU A 118 16.94 -7.45 -12.99
C GLU A 118 17.05 -6.10 -13.71
N GLY A 119 17.87 -5.17 -13.20
CA GLY A 119 17.96 -3.80 -13.74
C GLY A 119 16.72 -2.94 -13.53
N VAL A 120 15.82 -3.33 -12.61
CA VAL A 120 14.54 -2.64 -12.35
C VAL A 120 14.76 -1.48 -11.38
N LYS A 121 14.43 -0.27 -11.82
CA LYS A 121 14.44 0.94 -11.00
C LYS A 121 13.15 1.05 -10.20
N ILE A 122 13.22 1.76 -9.07
CA ILE A 122 12.09 1.85 -8.13
C ILE A 122 10.84 2.51 -8.74
N TYR A 123 11.00 3.52 -9.60
CA TYR A 123 9.87 4.17 -10.25
C TYR A 123 9.19 3.24 -11.27
N GLU A 124 9.94 2.33 -11.90
CA GLU A 124 9.41 1.32 -12.83
C GLU A 124 8.62 0.25 -12.06
N PHE A 125 9.19 -0.24 -10.95
CA PHE A 125 8.49 -1.16 -10.04
C PHE A 125 7.17 -0.58 -9.51
N LEU A 126 7.15 0.74 -9.27
CA LEU A 126 5.99 1.47 -8.76
C LEU A 126 5.17 2.17 -9.85
N ARG A 127 5.28 1.74 -11.12
CA ARG A 127 4.55 2.38 -12.23
C ARG A 127 3.06 2.54 -11.96
N GLU A 128 2.37 1.44 -11.63
CA GLU A 128 0.92 1.46 -11.38
C GLU A 128 0.53 2.40 -10.23
N PRO A 129 1.09 2.29 -9.01
CA PRO A 129 0.71 3.20 -7.92
C PRO A 129 1.11 4.65 -8.17
N LEU A 130 2.22 4.91 -8.87
CA LEU A 130 2.62 6.28 -9.21
C LEU A 130 1.65 6.91 -10.20
N ILE A 131 1.27 6.19 -11.26
CA ILE A 131 0.24 6.65 -12.22
C ILE A 131 -1.09 6.85 -11.50
N ARG A 132 -1.49 5.91 -10.62
CA ARG A 132 -2.74 6.04 -9.84
C ARG A 132 -2.77 7.29 -8.99
N LYS A 133 -1.65 7.71 -8.38
CA LYS A 133 -1.61 8.88 -7.49
C LYS A 133 -1.37 10.20 -8.22
N PHE A 134 -0.50 10.22 -9.22
CA PHE A 134 0.00 11.46 -9.83
C PHE A 134 -0.41 11.62 -11.31
N GLY A 135 -0.98 10.59 -11.92
CA GLY A 135 -1.36 10.60 -13.33
C GLY A 135 -0.26 10.11 -14.26
N GLU A 136 -0.66 9.79 -15.49
CA GLU A 136 0.24 9.24 -16.52
C GLU A 136 1.24 10.28 -17.04
N GLU A 137 0.82 11.54 -17.19
CA GLU A 137 1.68 12.64 -17.61
C GLU A 137 2.86 12.84 -16.65
N TRP A 138 2.57 12.92 -15.34
CA TRP A 138 3.58 13.04 -14.30
C TRP A 138 4.56 11.84 -14.30
N TYR A 139 4.05 10.61 -14.47
CA TYR A 139 4.90 9.43 -14.54
C TYR A 139 5.85 9.47 -15.76
N ASN A 140 5.36 9.96 -16.89
CA ASN A 140 6.18 10.13 -18.08
C ASN A 140 7.28 11.18 -17.87
N GLU A 141 7.01 12.28 -17.17
CA GLU A 141 8.05 13.26 -16.79
C GLU A 141 9.15 12.62 -15.94
N VAL A 142 8.79 11.76 -14.97
CA VAL A 142 9.77 10.99 -14.18
C VAL A 142 10.61 10.08 -15.08
N CYS A 143 9.99 9.43 -16.06
CA CYS A 143 10.71 8.58 -17.00
C CYS A 143 11.68 9.37 -17.87
N GLU A 144 11.30 10.55 -18.36
CA GLU A 144 12.21 11.42 -19.13
C GLU A 144 13.34 11.96 -18.26
N ALA A 145 13.05 12.43 -17.05
CA ALA A 145 14.07 12.87 -16.09
C ALA A 145 15.06 11.75 -15.76
N ALA A 146 14.58 10.50 -15.63
CA ALA A 146 15.43 9.35 -15.37
C ALA A 146 16.39 9.04 -16.53
N LYS A 147 15.99 9.23 -17.80
CA LYS A 147 16.87 9.05 -18.97
C LYS A 147 17.96 10.11 -19.05
N LEU A 148 17.70 11.32 -18.55
CA LEU A 148 18.70 12.40 -18.52
C LEU A 148 19.79 12.19 -17.45
N LEU A 149 19.56 11.27 -16.51
CA LEU A 149 20.49 10.92 -15.43
C LEU A 149 21.31 9.65 -15.72
N GLU A 150 21.07 8.99 -16.86
CA GLU A 150 21.87 7.88 -17.39
C GLU A 150 23.10 8.37 -18.14
#